data_AF-A0A2X3KWF8-F1
#
_entry.id   AF-A0A2X3KWF8-F1
#
_cell.length_a   1.000
_cell.length_b   1.000
_cell.length_c   1.000
_cell.angle_alpha   90.00
_cell.angle_beta   90.00
_cell.angle_gamma   90.00
#
_symmetry.space_group_name_H-M   'P 1'
#
loop_
_entity.id
_entity.type
_entity.pdbx_description
1 polymer ?
#
loop_
_entity_poly.entity_id
_entity_poly.type
_entity_poly.pdbx_seq_one_letter_code
_entity_poly.pdbx_strand_id
1 'polypeptide(L)'
;MSITRRDFLNGMAIAIVSGLTPLELGEGHRQSARQRRYQCRLLSAEPDRPARQPPGSFEMAHALGREHEKFDFGKLPIEEEYDLVIVGGGISGLAAACFWREKMGKEAKILILDNHDDFGGHAKRNQFNVGGKTLLGYGGSESFQSPNSNFSPVVHGLMDSLGVSITRMKSSFDATFYPNQNLSRGVFFDKKNFGETKIVSGDPGRAVSDDIPPDRLNGRSIEAFINDFPLSEADRKALLDLHVNPADYLQGMTVEQKTEMAG
;
A
#
# COMPACT_ATOMS: atom_id res chain seq x y z
N MET A 1 18.37 6.15 -35.37
CA MET A 1 18.52 6.83 -34.07
C MET A 1 18.52 5.73 -33.02
N SER A 2 19.57 5.63 -32.20
CA SER A 2 19.63 4.70 -31.06
C SER A 2 18.83 5.28 -29.90
N ILE A 3 18.00 4.45 -29.26
CA ILE A 3 17.22 4.84 -28.09
C ILE A 3 18.07 4.47 -26.88
N THR A 4 18.72 5.44 -26.24
CA THR A 4 19.55 5.16 -25.06
C THR A 4 18.66 4.81 -23.85
N ARG A 5 19.23 4.18 -22.81
CA ARG A 5 18.54 3.90 -21.52
C ARG A 5 17.73 5.08 -20.95
N ARG A 6 18.13 6.32 -21.26
CA ARG A 6 17.49 7.55 -20.78
C ARG A 6 16.25 7.93 -21.60
N ASP A 7 16.16 7.45 -22.84
CA ASP A 7 15.04 7.67 -23.76
C ASP A 7 13.89 6.67 -23.50
N PHE A 8 14.21 5.47 -23.02
CA PHE A 8 13.19 4.51 -22.56
C PHE A 8 12.56 4.91 -21.21
N LEU A 9 13.34 5.48 -20.29
CA LEU A 9 12.90 5.85 -18.94
C LEU A 9 12.15 7.19 -18.84
N ASN A 10 12.23 8.07 -19.85
CA ASN A 10 11.52 9.36 -19.88
C ASN A 10 10.24 9.35 -20.73
N GLY A 11 9.73 8.16 -21.07
CA GLY A 11 8.56 8.01 -21.92
C GLY A 11 8.92 8.05 -23.40
N MET A 12 8.05 7.45 -24.21
CA MET A 12 8.01 7.57 -25.67
C MET A 12 7.69 9.03 -26.08
N ALA A 13 8.49 10.00 -25.63
CA ALA A 13 8.40 11.41 -25.96
C ALA A 13 9.15 11.71 -27.27
N ILE A 14 8.95 10.90 -28.31
CA ILE A 14 9.22 11.30 -29.70
C ILE A 14 8.09 10.74 -30.59
N ALA A 15 6.92 11.36 -30.51
CA ALA A 15 5.90 11.24 -31.55
C ALA A 15 5.04 12.51 -31.68
N ILE A 16 5.61 13.71 -31.47
CA ILE A 16 4.98 14.95 -31.91
C ILE A 16 6.07 15.89 -32.45
N VAL A 17 6.51 15.64 -33.69
CA VAL A 17 7.15 16.68 -34.52
C VAL A 17 6.42 16.73 -35.86
N SER A 18 5.17 17.17 -35.81
CA SER A 18 4.42 17.64 -36.97
C SER A 18 3.76 18.96 -36.59
N GLY A 19 4.56 20.03 -36.43
CA GLY A 19 3.96 21.37 -36.32
C GLY A 19 4.81 22.54 -35.81
N LEU A 20 6.00 22.36 -35.21
CA LEU A 20 6.72 23.49 -34.61
C LEU A 20 7.88 23.99 -35.45
N THR A 21 7.95 25.33 -35.58
CA THR A 21 8.89 26.05 -36.41
C THR A 21 10.29 26.14 -35.77
N PRO A 22 11.37 26.33 -36.54
CA PRO A 22 12.75 26.21 -36.06
C PRO A 22 13.18 27.17 -34.93
N LEU A 23 12.39 28.19 -34.60
CA LEU A 23 12.76 29.18 -33.57
C LEU A 23 12.52 28.70 -32.14
N GLU A 24 11.65 27.73 -31.88
CA GLU A 24 11.39 27.23 -30.51
C GLU A 24 12.38 26.14 -30.05
N LEU A 25 13.18 25.58 -30.98
CA LEU A 25 14.24 24.61 -30.68
C LEU A 25 15.53 25.24 -30.12
N GLY A 26 15.63 26.58 -30.16
CA GLY A 26 16.84 27.31 -29.78
C GLY A 26 17.06 27.49 -28.28
N GLU A 27 16.01 27.45 -27.45
CA GLU A 27 16.12 27.72 -26.01
C GLU A 27 16.19 26.46 -25.13
N GLY A 28 15.84 25.28 -25.66
CA GLY A 28 15.88 24.01 -24.92
C GLY A 28 17.28 23.38 -24.76
N HIS A 29 18.29 23.88 -25.46
CA HIS A 29 19.61 23.23 -25.58
C HIS A 29 20.68 23.68 -24.57
N ARG A 30 20.33 24.46 -23.53
CA ARG A 30 21.28 24.91 -22.50
C ARG A 30 21.19 24.19 -21.15
N GLN A 31 20.69 22.95 -21.10
CA GLN A 31 21.01 22.06 -19.98
C GLN A 31 22.16 21.16 -20.38
N SER A 32 23.36 21.68 -20.15
CA SER A 32 24.64 20.98 -20.22
C SER A 32 24.53 19.56 -19.68
N ALA A 33 25.01 18.61 -20.48
CA ALA A 33 25.26 17.23 -20.12
C ALA A 33 26.27 17.12 -18.97
N ARG A 34 25.83 17.42 -17.75
CA ARG A 34 26.52 16.97 -16.55
C ARG A 34 26.14 15.50 -16.38
N GLN A 35 27.09 14.62 -16.71
CA GLN A 35 27.01 13.17 -16.47
C GLN A 35 26.61 12.90 -15.00
N ARG A 36 25.31 12.88 -14.71
CA ARG A 36 24.78 12.20 -13.54
C ARG A 36 24.87 10.71 -13.88
N ARG A 37 25.99 10.10 -13.51
CA ARG A 37 25.99 8.67 -13.20
C ARG A 37 24.75 8.45 -12.32
N TYR A 38 23.86 7.54 -12.69
CA TYR A 38 22.98 6.90 -11.70
C TYR A 38 23.90 6.13 -10.75
N GLN A 39 24.61 6.85 -9.89
CA GLN A 39 24.74 6.37 -8.53
C GLN A 39 23.29 6.22 -8.08
N CYS A 40 22.95 5.07 -7.52
CA CYS A 40 21.83 4.96 -6.60
C CYS A 40 22.12 5.89 -5.39
N ARG A 41 22.22 7.19 -5.64
CA ARG A 41 21.87 8.20 -4.67
C ARG A 41 20.39 7.90 -4.52
N LEU A 42 20.04 7.30 -3.38
CA LEU A 42 18.69 7.15 -2.87
C LEU A 42 17.95 8.46 -3.12
N LEU A 43 17.42 8.64 -4.32
CA LEU A 43 16.42 9.63 -4.66
C LEU A 43 15.15 9.04 -4.05
N SER A 44 15.18 9.01 -2.71
CA SER A 44 13.99 9.26 -1.91
C SER A 44 13.24 10.34 -2.66
N ALA A 45 11.99 10.06 -3.03
CA ALA A 45 11.07 11.04 -3.59
C ALA A 45 11.46 12.46 -3.15
N GLU A 46 11.67 13.36 -4.11
CA GLU A 46 11.92 14.78 -3.85
C GLU A 46 11.07 15.21 -2.63
N PRO A 47 11.68 15.81 -1.59
CA PRO A 47 10.93 16.21 -0.40
C PRO A 47 9.65 16.94 -0.82
N ASP A 48 8.54 16.60 -0.19
CA ASP A 48 7.22 17.22 -0.43
C ASP A 48 6.51 16.80 -1.73
N ARG A 49 6.98 15.75 -2.43
CA ARG A 49 6.14 15.02 -3.38
C ARG A 49 5.44 13.83 -2.73
N PRO A 50 4.11 13.87 -2.55
CA PRO A 50 3.37 12.64 -2.23
C PRO A 50 3.55 11.62 -3.36
N ALA A 51 3.53 10.34 -2.99
CA ALA A 51 3.46 9.17 -3.87
C ALA A 51 2.13 9.21 -4.63
N ARG A 52 2.08 10.07 -5.63
CA ARG A 52 1.03 10.12 -6.65
C ARG A 52 1.54 9.37 -7.87
N GLN A 53 0.60 8.94 -8.70
CA GLN A 53 0.93 8.55 -10.06
C GLN A 53 1.63 9.73 -10.75
N PRO A 54 2.84 9.54 -11.29
CA PRO A 54 3.52 10.59 -12.00
C PRO A 54 2.73 10.93 -13.28
N PRO A 55 2.66 12.21 -13.67
CA PRO A 55 2.11 12.60 -14.96
C PRO A 55 2.74 11.76 -16.08
N GLY A 56 1.94 11.21 -16.99
CA GLY A 56 2.43 10.34 -18.06
C GLY A 56 2.36 8.83 -17.77
N SER A 57 2.22 8.40 -16.51
CA SER A 57 2.31 6.97 -16.15
C SER A 57 1.19 6.10 -16.74
N PHE A 58 0.09 6.71 -17.16
CA PHE A 58 -1.10 6.04 -17.69
C PHE A 58 -1.28 6.23 -19.19
N GLU A 59 -0.51 7.11 -19.84
CA GLU A 59 -0.78 7.51 -21.23
C GLU A 59 -0.57 6.35 -22.19
N MET A 60 0.48 5.55 -22.01
CA MET A 60 0.71 4.37 -22.86
C MET A 60 -0.34 3.28 -22.64
N ALA A 61 -0.85 3.15 -21.41
CA ALA A 61 -1.94 2.23 -21.12
C ALA A 61 -3.24 2.69 -21.79
N HIS A 62 -3.50 4.00 -21.85
CA HIS A 62 -4.62 4.57 -22.58
C HIS A 62 -4.46 4.44 -24.09
N ALA A 63 -3.28 4.76 -24.63
CA ALA A 63 -2.95 4.58 -26.04
C ALA A 63 -3.27 3.15 -26.52
N LEU A 64 -2.84 2.15 -25.76
CA LEU A 64 -3.12 0.74 -26.07
C LEU A 64 -4.58 0.34 -25.82
N GLY A 65 -5.10 0.62 -24.62
CA GLY A 65 -6.35 0.06 -24.13
C GLY A 65 -7.61 0.82 -24.54
N ARG A 66 -7.51 2.14 -24.74
CA ARG A 66 -8.63 3.02 -25.10
C ARG A 66 -8.53 3.50 -26.55
N GLU A 67 -7.34 3.84 -27.00
CA GLU A 67 -7.12 4.46 -28.32
C GLU A 67 -6.74 3.41 -29.38
N HIS A 68 -6.50 2.16 -28.97
CA HIS A 68 -6.15 1.03 -29.83
C HIS A 68 -4.93 1.31 -30.71
N GLU A 69 -3.99 2.13 -30.23
CA GLU A 69 -2.73 2.39 -30.91
C GLU A 69 -1.94 1.09 -31.11
N LYS A 70 -1.23 1.03 -32.24
CA LYS A 70 -0.36 -0.09 -32.61
C LYS A 70 1.06 0.39 -32.73
N PHE A 71 1.97 -0.29 -32.03
CA PHE A 71 3.40 0.01 -32.06
C PHE A 71 4.13 -1.02 -32.94
N ASP A 72 4.87 -0.55 -33.95
CA ASP A 72 5.70 -1.40 -34.80
C ASP A 72 7.10 -1.52 -34.22
N PHE A 73 7.39 -2.68 -33.62
CA PHE A 73 8.70 -3.00 -33.05
C PHE A 73 9.60 -3.79 -34.02
N GLY A 74 9.08 -4.23 -35.18
CA GLY A 74 9.74 -5.22 -36.03
C GLY A 74 11.02 -4.75 -36.72
N LYS A 75 11.26 -3.43 -36.73
CA LYS A 75 12.45 -2.79 -37.34
C LYS A 75 13.40 -2.17 -36.30
N LEU A 76 13.07 -2.28 -35.02
CA LEU A 76 13.92 -1.71 -33.98
C LEU A 76 15.15 -2.62 -33.79
N PRO A 77 16.38 -2.05 -33.73
CA PRO A 77 17.56 -2.84 -33.46
C PRO A 77 17.52 -3.41 -32.03
N ILE A 78 18.03 -4.63 -31.85
CA ILE A 78 18.29 -5.18 -30.52
C ILE A 78 19.61 -4.58 -30.02
N GLU A 79 19.55 -3.82 -28.92
CA GLU A 79 20.71 -3.10 -28.38
C GLU A 79 21.34 -3.80 -27.16
N GLU A 80 20.57 -4.54 -26.37
CA GLU A 80 21.03 -5.20 -25.13
C GLU A 80 20.34 -6.57 -24.93
N GLU A 81 21.03 -7.49 -24.26
CA GLU A 81 20.50 -8.78 -23.81
C GLU A 81 20.50 -8.85 -22.28
N TYR A 82 19.44 -9.45 -21.72
CA TYR A 82 19.21 -9.59 -20.28
C TYR A 82 18.84 -11.03 -19.95
N ASP A 83 19.30 -11.53 -18.80
CA ASP A 83 18.97 -12.87 -18.30
C ASP A 83 17.54 -12.94 -17.75
N LEU A 84 17.01 -11.80 -17.29
CA LEU A 84 15.65 -11.68 -16.78
C LEU A 84 15.10 -10.27 -17.04
N VAL A 85 13.85 -10.21 -17.51
CA VAL A 85 13.07 -8.96 -17.60
C VAL A 85 11.90 -9.05 -16.63
N ILE A 86 11.74 -8.01 -15.81
CA ILE A 86 10.68 -7.89 -14.80
C ILE A 86 9.86 -6.65 -15.12
N VAL A 87 8.54 -6.80 -15.21
CA VAL A 87 7.61 -5.68 -15.39
C VAL A 87 6.93 -5.38 -14.05
N GLY A 88 7.19 -4.18 -13.53
CA GLY A 88 6.78 -3.70 -12.22
C GLY A 88 7.93 -3.73 -11.20
N GLY A 89 8.36 -2.57 -10.74
CA GLY A 89 9.33 -2.32 -9.67
C GLY A 89 8.71 -2.25 -8.28
N GLY A 90 7.55 -2.89 -8.06
CA GLY A 90 6.95 -3.06 -6.74
C GLY A 90 7.63 -4.14 -5.89
N ILE A 91 7.15 -4.38 -4.66
CA ILE A 91 7.69 -5.42 -3.75
C ILE A 91 7.87 -6.76 -4.47
N SER A 92 6.87 -7.22 -5.24
CA SER A 92 6.93 -8.51 -5.93
C SER A 92 8.04 -8.57 -6.99
N GLY A 93 8.19 -7.53 -7.81
CA GLY A 93 9.22 -7.49 -8.85
C GLY A 93 10.63 -7.34 -8.27
N LEU A 94 10.78 -6.52 -7.23
CA LEU A 94 12.05 -6.38 -6.50
C LEU A 94 12.44 -7.68 -5.78
N ALA A 95 11.47 -8.38 -5.18
CA ALA A 95 11.71 -9.70 -4.58
C ALA A 95 12.14 -10.73 -5.62
N ALA A 96 11.47 -10.77 -6.78
CA ALA A 96 11.87 -11.64 -7.89
C ALA A 96 13.30 -11.35 -8.37
N ALA A 97 13.69 -10.07 -8.47
CA ALA A 97 15.06 -9.68 -8.80
C ALA A 97 16.07 -10.16 -7.74
N CYS A 98 15.74 -10.01 -6.45
CA CYS A 98 16.58 -10.51 -5.36
C CYS A 98 16.78 -12.02 -5.44
N PHE A 99 15.69 -12.79 -5.52
CA PHE A 99 15.76 -14.25 -5.58
C PHE A 99 16.46 -14.76 -6.85
N TRP A 100 16.26 -14.09 -7.99
CA TRP A 100 16.98 -14.44 -9.22
C TRP A 100 18.49 -14.25 -9.06
N ARG A 101 18.91 -13.12 -8.49
CA ARG A 101 20.32 -12.81 -8.26
C ARG A 101 20.96 -13.73 -7.22
N GLU A 102 20.20 -14.15 -6.20
CA GLU A 102 20.65 -15.18 -5.24
C GLU A 102 20.88 -16.52 -5.92
N LYS A 103 20.01 -16.90 -6.87
CA LYS A 103 20.12 -18.17 -7.60
C LYS A 103 21.20 -18.18 -8.69
N MET A 104 21.31 -17.09 -9.45
CA MET A 104 22.13 -17.02 -10.66
C MET A 104 23.49 -16.34 -10.44
N GLY A 105 23.67 -15.67 -9.30
CA GLY A 105 24.88 -14.92 -8.99
C GLY A 105 24.79 -13.44 -9.38
N LYS A 106 25.79 -12.67 -8.92
CA LYS A 106 25.83 -11.21 -9.04
C LYS A 106 25.99 -10.68 -10.46
N GLU A 107 26.48 -11.51 -11.37
CA GLU A 107 26.73 -11.16 -12.78
C GLU A 107 25.45 -11.23 -13.65
N ALA A 108 24.35 -11.79 -13.13
CA ALA A 108 23.09 -11.85 -13.84
C ALA A 108 22.57 -10.44 -14.17
N LYS A 109 22.31 -10.19 -15.46
CA LYS A 109 21.75 -8.94 -15.97
C LYS A 109 20.23 -8.99 -15.89
N ILE A 110 19.67 -8.21 -14.96
CA ILE A 110 18.22 -8.09 -14.75
C ILE A 110 17.77 -6.71 -15.21
N LEU A 111 16.76 -6.66 -16.09
CA LEU A 111 16.06 -5.44 -16.46
C LEU A 111 14.74 -5.35 -15.67
N ILE A 112 14.53 -4.24 -14.96
CA ILE A 112 13.27 -3.96 -14.28
C ILE A 112 12.63 -2.75 -14.95
N LEU A 113 11.39 -2.90 -15.39
CA LEU A 113 10.60 -1.86 -16.05
C LEU A 113 9.50 -1.39 -15.12
N ASP A 114 9.44 -0.09 -14.82
CA ASP A 114 8.35 0.52 -14.06
C ASP A 114 7.95 1.84 -14.74
N ASN A 115 6.65 2.14 -14.73
CA ASN A 115 6.11 3.40 -15.26
C ASN A 115 6.13 4.53 -14.21
N HIS A 116 6.50 4.23 -12.96
CA HIS A 116 6.67 5.21 -11.90
C HIS A 116 8.10 5.77 -11.85
N ASP A 117 8.21 6.97 -11.30
CA ASP A 117 9.47 7.70 -11.10
C ASP A 117 10.33 7.14 -9.96
N ASP A 118 9.78 6.22 -9.17
CA ASP A 118 10.39 5.60 -8.01
C ASP A 118 9.89 4.15 -7.86
N PHE A 119 10.67 3.32 -7.18
CA PHE A 119 10.36 1.92 -6.96
C PHE A 119 9.51 1.70 -5.69
N GLY A 120 9.01 0.48 -5.52
CA GLY A 120 8.26 0.03 -4.34
C GLY A 120 6.75 -0.12 -4.57
N GLY A 121 6.20 0.42 -5.65
CA GLY A 121 4.77 0.31 -5.97
C GLY A 121 3.88 0.83 -4.83
N HIS A 122 2.90 0.04 -4.39
CA HIS A 122 2.04 0.39 -3.24
C HIS A 122 2.81 0.62 -1.93
N ALA A 123 4.03 0.07 -1.79
CA ALA A 123 4.87 0.26 -0.62
C ALA A 123 5.89 1.40 -0.77
N LYS A 124 5.70 2.29 -1.76
CA LYS A 124 6.48 3.53 -1.88
C LYS A 124 6.32 4.38 -0.62
N ARG A 125 7.40 5.07 -0.23
CA ARG A 125 7.44 5.95 0.94
C ARG A 125 7.04 7.37 0.57
N ASN A 126 6.22 8.00 1.41
CA ASN A 126 5.97 9.44 1.39
C ASN A 126 6.94 10.16 2.31
N GLN A 127 7.49 11.28 1.86
CA GLN A 127 8.41 12.09 2.66
C GLN A 127 7.99 13.57 2.61
N PHE A 128 7.81 14.16 3.78
CA PHE A 128 7.42 15.56 3.94
C PHE A 128 8.43 16.29 4.82
N ASN A 129 8.66 17.57 4.57
CA ASN A 129 9.37 18.45 5.49
C ASN A 129 8.38 19.41 6.14
N VAL A 130 8.14 19.21 7.44
CA VAL A 130 7.22 20.05 8.22
C VAL A 130 7.99 20.71 9.34
N GLY A 131 8.18 22.02 9.25
CA GLY A 131 8.89 22.81 10.26
C GLY A 131 10.33 22.34 10.49
N GLY A 132 11.05 21.96 9.43
CA GLY A 132 12.43 21.47 9.51
C GLY A 132 12.56 20.00 9.94
N LYS A 133 11.44 19.30 10.18
CA LYS A 133 11.42 17.87 10.49
C LYS A 133 11.01 17.05 9.27
N THR A 134 11.75 15.99 9.00
CA THR A 134 11.37 14.99 8.01
C THR A 134 10.30 14.07 8.61
N LEU A 135 9.10 14.08 8.03
CA LEU A 135 8.04 13.12 8.32
C LEU A 135 8.00 12.07 7.22
N LEU A 136 7.86 10.81 7.62
CA LEU A 136 7.73 9.68 6.70
C LEU A 136 6.30 9.12 6.83
N GLY A 137 5.66 8.88 5.70
CA GLY A 137 4.36 8.22 5.60
C GLY A 137 4.40 7.06 4.62
N TYR A 138 3.33 6.27 4.61
CA TYR A 138 3.14 5.19 3.64
C TYR A 138 2.49 5.74 2.36
N GLY A 139 2.85 5.18 1.21
CA GLY A 139 2.19 5.43 -0.08
C GLY A 139 0.85 4.72 -0.19
N GLY A 140 0.77 3.48 0.29
CA GLY A 140 -0.47 2.69 0.36
C GLY A 140 -0.36 1.47 1.27
N SER A 141 0.79 0.79 1.29
CA SER A 141 1.09 -0.27 2.26
C SER A 141 1.54 0.32 3.59
N GLU A 142 0.63 0.33 4.57
CA GLU A 142 0.83 0.95 5.89
C GLU A 142 1.67 0.09 6.84
N SER A 143 1.29 -1.17 7.03
CA SER A 143 1.83 -2.03 8.07
C SER A 143 1.87 -3.51 7.66
N PHE A 144 2.55 -4.34 8.45
CA PHE A 144 2.50 -5.79 8.32
C PHE A 144 1.36 -6.35 9.17
N GLN A 145 0.37 -6.94 8.52
CA GLN A 145 -0.75 -7.58 9.22
C GLN A 145 -0.35 -8.96 9.75
N SER A 146 -0.32 -9.09 11.06
CA SER A 146 -0.04 -10.34 11.80
C SER A 146 1.14 -11.15 11.21
N PRO A 147 2.34 -10.56 11.09
CA PRO A 147 3.45 -11.20 10.39
C PRO A 147 3.85 -12.56 10.98
N ASN A 148 3.66 -12.77 12.29
CA ASN A 148 3.97 -14.05 12.94
C ASN A 148 3.03 -15.20 12.53
N SER A 149 1.82 -14.90 12.04
CA SER A 149 0.85 -15.92 11.62
C SER A 149 0.68 -15.97 10.10
N ASN A 150 0.78 -14.82 9.44
CA ASN A 150 0.43 -14.69 8.03
C ASN A 150 1.62 -14.85 7.08
N PHE A 151 2.85 -14.65 7.55
CA PHE A 151 4.00 -14.64 6.66
C PHE A 151 4.61 -16.04 6.56
N SER A 152 4.95 -16.43 5.33
CA SER A 152 5.60 -17.71 5.07
C SER A 152 7.08 -17.67 5.46
N PRO A 153 7.74 -18.84 5.62
CA PRO A 153 9.19 -18.90 5.82
C PRO A 153 10.00 -18.17 4.74
N VAL A 154 9.48 -18.12 3.51
CA VAL A 154 10.11 -17.39 2.39
C VAL A 154 10.12 -15.89 2.65
N VAL A 155 9.00 -15.34 3.13
CA VAL A 155 8.89 -13.91 3.45
C VAL A 155 9.78 -13.56 4.64
N HIS A 156 9.82 -14.41 5.67
CA HIS A 156 10.74 -14.25 6.79
C HIS A 156 12.20 -14.25 6.36
N GLY A 157 12.61 -15.21 5.53
CA GLY A 157 13.98 -15.26 5.01
C GLY A 157 14.37 -14.02 4.19
N LEU A 158 13.44 -13.48 3.40
CA LEU A 158 13.67 -12.23 2.66
C LEU A 158 13.78 -11.02 3.60
N MET A 159 12.92 -10.92 4.62
CA MET A 159 13.02 -9.83 5.59
C MET A 159 14.35 -9.87 6.35
N ASP A 160 14.79 -11.06 6.76
CA ASP A 160 16.06 -11.25 7.46
C ASP A 160 17.24 -10.86 6.57
N SER A 161 17.24 -11.27 5.28
CA SER A 161 18.30 -10.91 4.34
C SER A 161 18.38 -9.40 4.06
N LEU A 162 17.24 -8.70 4.16
CA LEU A 162 17.14 -7.25 4.04
C LEU A 162 17.36 -6.51 5.37
N GLY A 163 17.53 -7.21 6.49
CA GLY A 163 17.68 -6.61 7.82
C GLY A 163 16.40 -5.96 8.37
N VAL A 164 15.23 -6.40 7.92
CA VAL A 164 13.93 -5.90 8.37
C VAL A 164 13.51 -6.64 9.65
N SER A 165 13.49 -5.93 10.78
CA SER A 165 13.09 -6.50 12.07
C SER A 165 11.62 -6.20 12.38
N ILE A 166 10.78 -7.24 12.37
CA ILE A 166 9.37 -7.17 12.81
C ILE A 166 9.29 -6.75 14.28
N THR A 167 10.18 -7.26 15.14
CA THR A 167 10.21 -6.91 16.56
C THR A 167 10.46 -5.42 16.78
N ARG A 168 11.46 -4.85 16.08
CA ARG A 168 11.75 -3.41 16.14
C ARG A 168 10.62 -2.57 15.56
N MET A 169 9.99 -3.05 14.49
CA MET A 169 8.82 -2.40 13.91
C MET A 169 7.70 -2.35 14.95
N LYS A 170 7.34 -3.50 15.55
CA LYS A 170 6.30 -3.60 16.59
C LYS A 170 6.57 -2.68 17.78
N SER A 171 7.81 -2.58 18.25
CA SER A 171 8.16 -1.70 19.39
C SER A 171 8.06 -0.20 19.06
N SER A 172 7.90 0.17 17.79
CA SER A 172 7.79 1.56 17.37
C SER A 172 6.34 2.06 17.30
N PHE A 173 5.35 1.18 17.46
CA PHE A 173 3.93 1.56 17.48
C PHE A 173 3.53 2.08 18.86
N ASP A 174 2.89 3.25 18.91
CA ASP A 174 2.21 3.74 20.10
C ASP A 174 0.77 3.19 20.16
N ALA A 175 0.67 1.92 20.51
CA ALA A 175 -0.61 1.21 20.65
C ALA A 175 -1.51 1.78 21.76
N THR A 176 -0.99 2.67 22.62
CA THR A 176 -1.72 3.25 23.76
C THR A 176 -2.00 4.74 23.60
N PHE A 177 -1.69 5.35 22.45
CA PHE A 177 -1.86 6.78 22.20
C PHE A 177 -3.27 7.29 22.54
N TYR A 178 -4.32 6.63 22.04
CA TYR A 178 -5.71 6.97 22.32
C TYR A 178 -6.15 6.59 23.75
N PRO A 179 -5.88 5.36 24.23
CA PRO A 179 -6.16 5.00 25.62
C PRO A 179 -5.57 5.94 26.67
N ASN A 180 -4.34 6.41 26.48
CA ASN A 180 -3.64 7.31 27.41
C ASN A 180 -4.30 8.69 27.49
N GLN A 181 -5.10 9.06 26.49
CA GLN A 181 -5.91 10.27 26.47
C GLN A 181 -7.34 10.03 26.99
N ASN A 182 -7.58 8.88 27.64
CA ASN A 182 -8.89 8.45 28.13
C ASN A 182 -9.94 8.33 27.02
N LEU A 183 -9.49 8.10 25.77
CA LEU A 183 -10.36 7.85 24.62
C LEU A 183 -10.64 6.34 24.51
N SER A 184 -11.80 6.02 23.96
CA SER A 184 -12.26 4.67 23.69
C SER A 184 -12.84 4.59 22.28
N ARG A 185 -13.11 3.38 21.81
CA ARG A 185 -14.00 3.17 20.67
C ARG A 185 -15.43 3.64 21.00
N GLY A 186 -16.22 3.84 19.96
CA GLY A 186 -17.63 4.16 20.10
C GLY A 186 -18.42 3.89 18.83
N VAL A 187 -19.73 3.75 19.01
CA VAL A 187 -20.69 3.57 17.93
C VAL A 187 -21.46 4.87 17.74
N PHE A 188 -21.54 5.32 16.49
CA PHE A 188 -22.31 6.49 16.10
C PHE A 188 -23.69 6.08 15.61
N PHE A 189 -24.72 6.68 16.18
CA PHE A 189 -26.12 6.56 15.80
C PHE A 189 -26.56 7.88 15.17
N ASP A 190 -27.02 7.81 13.91
CA ASP A 190 -27.55 8.97 13.22
C ASP A 190 -29.05 9.16 13.48
N LYS A 191 -29.49 10.42 13.40
CA LYS A 191 -30.88 10.79 13.68
C LYS A 191 -31.90 10.17 12.71
N LYS A 192 -31.53 9.94 11.44
CA LYS A 192 -32.46 9.46 10.42
C LYS A 192 -32.88 8.02 10.70
N ASN A 193 -31.94 7.17 11.13
CA ASN A 193 -32.20 5.76 11.37
C ASN A 193 -32.55 5.44 12.82
N PHE A 194 -32.05 6.22 13.79
CA PHE A 194 -32.18 5.91 15.23
C PHE A 194 -32.95 6.97 16.04
N GLY A 195 -33.51 7.99 15.38
CA GLY A 195 -34.33 9.03 16.01
C GLY A 195 -33.53 10.13 16.72
N GLU A 196 -32.26 9.88 17.07
CA GLU A 196 -31.35 10.88 17.64
C GLU A 196 -29.92 10.74 17.11
N THR A 197 -29.17 11.85 17.15
CA THR A 197 -27.73 11.83 16.88
C THR A 197 -26.99 11.56 18.19
N LYS A 198 -26.41 10.37 18.34
CA LYS A 198 -25.73 9.96 19.57
C LYS A 198 -24.44 9.20 19.27
N ILE A 199 -23.38 9.50 20.01
CA ILE A 199 -22.17 8.68 20.06
C ILE A 199 -22.19 7.96 21.39
N VAL A 200 -22.19 6.63 21.37
CA VAL A 200 -22.02 5.81 22.56
C VAL A 200 -20.57 5.35 22.60
N SER A 201 -19.82 5.82 23.59
CA SER A 201 -18.41 5.47 23.81
C SER A 201 -18.25 4.29 24.75
N GLY A 202 -17.05 3.70 24.76
CA GLY A 202 -16.67 2.59 25.61
C GLY A 202 -17.03 1.24 25.02
N ASP A 203 -16.98 1.10 23.69
CA ASP A 203 -17.21 -0.18 23.02
C ASP A 203 -16.18 -1.23 23.49
N PRO A 204 -16.61 -2.33 24.14
CA PRO A 204 -15.71 -3.39 24.59
C PRO A 204 -15.35 -4.40 23.49
N GLY A 205 -15.92 -4.27 22.29
CA GLY A 205 -15.70 -5.15 21.16
C GLY A 205 -14.24 -5.18 20.69
N ARG A 206 -13.78 -6.38 20.31
CA ARG A 206 -12.45 -6.62 19.74
C ARG A 206 -12.53 -7.08 18.30
N ALA A 207 -11.77 -6.42 17.45
CA ALA A 207 -11.50 -6.92 16.10
C ALA A 207 -10.32 -7.90 16.12
N VAL A 208 -10.23 -8.76 15.12
CA VAL A 208 -9.09 -9.69 14.95
C VAL A 208 -7.76 -8.93 14.79
N SER A 209 -7.80 -7.72 14.23
CA SER A 209 -6.64 -6.86 14.00
C SER A 209 -6.57 -5.69 15.00
N ASP A 210 -6.88 -5.95 16.27
CA ASP A 210 -6.87 -4.93 17.32
C ASP A 210 -5.48 -4.75 17.94
N ASP A 211 -4.85 -3.61 17.64
CA ASP A 211 -3.51 -3.26 18.15
C ASP A 211 -3.51 -2.74 19.59
N ILE A 212 -4.66 -2.33 20.14
CA ILE A 212 -4.76 -1.83 21.52
C ILE A 212 -4.65 -3.03 22.48
N PRO A 213 -3.86 -2.96 23.57
CA PRO A 213 -3.81 -4.04 24.56
C PRO A 213 -5.17 -4.33 25.21
N PRO A 214 -5.50 -5.59 25.57
CA PRO A 214 -6.82 -5.95 26.14
C PRO A 214 -7.20 -5.16 27.39
N ASP A 215 -6.23 -4.87 28.24
CA ASP A 215 -6.37 -4.13 29.50
C ASP A 215 -6.39 -2.60 29.32
N ARG A 216 -6.30 -2.11 28.07
CA ARG A 216 -6.16 -0.68 27.74
C ARG A 216 -7.28 -0.16 26.83
N LEU A 217 -8.34 -0.92 26.57
CA LEU A 217 -9.39 -0.51 25.63
C LEU A 217 -10.24 0.69 26.08
N ASN A 218 -10.22 1.04 27.37
CA ASN A 218 -11.18 1.98 27.98
C ASN A 218 -12.65 1.61 27.67
N GLY A 219 -12.91 0.31 27.51
CA GLY A 219 -14.25 -0.24 27.28
C GLY A 219 -15.08 -0.26 28.56
N ARG A 220 -16.38 -0.07 28.41
CA ARG A 220 -17.38 -0.30 29.47
C ARG A 220 -17.74 -1.79 29.52
N SER A 221 -18.50 -2.21 30.52
CA SER A 221 -19.16 -3.52 30.43
C SER A 221 -20.10 -3.54 29.22
N ILE A 222 -20.28 -4.71 28.59
CA ILE A 222 -21.15 -4.86 27.42
C ILE A 222 -22.59 -4.46 27.75
N GLU A 223 -23.04 -4.74 28.98
CA GLU A 223 -24.34 -4.34 29.51
C GLU A 223 -24.48 -2.83 29.59
N ALA A 224 -23.50 -2.14 30.19
CA ALA A 224 -23.53 -0.70 30.30
C ALA A 224 -23.45 -0.02 28.94
N PHE A 225 -22.68 -0.59 28.00
CA PHE A 225 -22.52 -0.08 26.65
C PHE A 225 -23.81 -0.18 25.83
N ILE A 226 -24.40 -1.38 25.72
CA ILE A 226 -25.62 -1.61 24.93
C ILE A 226 -26.83 -0.90 25.55
N ASN A 227 -26.93 -0.81 26.89
CA ASN A 227 -28.03 -0.11 27.55
C ASN A 227 -28.11 1.39 27.22
N ASP A 228 -27.01 1.97 26.75
CA ASP A 228 -26.93 3.37 26.34
C ASP A 228 -27.31 3.57 24.86
N PHE A 229 -27.62 2.50 24.12
CA PHE A 229 -28.02 2.61 22.72
C PHE A 229 -29.42 3.23 22.58
N PRO A 230 -29.65 4.09 21.57
CA PRO A 230 -30.95 4.68 21.26
C PRO A 230 -31.89 3.69 20.56
N LEU A 231 -32.08 2.52 21.17
CA LEU A 231 -32.90 1.44 20.66
C LEU A 231 -34.09 1.18 21.59
N SER A 232 -35.02 0.32 21.16
CA SER A 232 -36.06 -0.16 22.06
C SER A 232 -35.46 -1.04 23.16
N GLU A 233 -36.17 -1.18 24.29
CA GLU A 233 -35.74 -2.09 25.35
C GLU A 233 -35.64 -3.54 24.87
N ALA A 234 -36.56 -3.95 23.99
CA ALA A 234 -36.56 -5.28 23.38
C ALA A 234 -35.29 -5.52 22.53
N ASP A 235 -34.89 -4.55 21.70
CA ASP A 235 -33.71 -4.68 20.85
C ASP A 235 -32.41 -4.68 21.67
N ARG A 236 -32.32 -3.83 22.70
CA ARG A 236 -31.17 -3.84 23.61
C ARG A 236 -31.03 -5.18 24.32
N LYS A 237 -32.15 -5.77 24.75
CA LYS A 237 -32.17 -7.11 25.35
C LYS A 237 -31.70 -8.17 24.36
N ALA A 238 -32.21 -8.15 23.13
CA ALA A 238 -31.81 -9.10 22.09
C ALA A 238 -30.30 -9.01 21.77
N LEU A 239 -29.76 -7.78 21.70
CA LEU A 239 -28.31 -7.56 21.52
C LEU A 239 -27.49 -8.08 22.71
N LEU A 240 -27.97 -7.88 23.94
CA LEU A 240 -27.30 -8.41 25.13
C LEU A 240 -27.30 -9.94 25.14
N ASP A 241 -28.43 -10.56 24.82
CA ASP A 241 -28.52 -12.02 24.73
C ASP A 241 -27.55 -12.56 23.67
N LEU A 242 -27.42 -11.90 22.51
CA LEU A 242 -26.46 -12.30 21.48
C LEU A 242 -25.00 -12.26 21.97
N HIS A 243 -24.61 -11.24 22.75
CA HIS A 243 -23.22 -11.06 23.16
C HIS A 243 -22.85 -11.81 24.44
N VAL A 244 -23.80 -11.99 25.37
CA VAL A 244 -23.57 -12.55 26.70
C VAL A 244 -24.03 -14.01 26.79
N ASN A 245 -25.12 -14.36 26.10
CA ASN A 245 -25.74 -15.68 26.16
C ASN A 245 -26.06 -16.22 24.75
N PRO A 246 -25.05 -16.38 23.85
CA PRO A 246 -25.30 -16.75 22.48
C PRO A 246 -26.01 -18.11 22.40
N ALA A 247 -27.22 -18.12 21.86
CA ALA A 247 -27.96 -19.34 21.60
C ALA A 247 -27.32 -20.13 20.44
N ASP A 248 -27.47 -21.45 20.40
CA ASP A 248 -27.18 -22.21 19.18
C ASP A 248 -28.29 -21.98 18.17
N TYR A 249 -28.14 -20.93 17.35
CA TYR A 249 -29.09 -20.58 16.30
C TYR A 249 -29.15 -21.61 15.17
N LEU A 250 -28.23 -22.59 15.13
CA LEU A 250 -28.16 -23.67 14.15
C LEU A 250 -28.32 -25.04 14.82
N GLN A 251 -29.18 -25.12 15.84
CA GLN A 251 -29.45 -26.34 16.57
C GLN A 251 -29.89 -27.47 15.62
N GLY A 252 -29.26 -28.65 15.75
CA GLY A 252 -29.54 -29.82 14.90
C GLY A 252 -28.61 -29.97 13.69
N MET A 253 -27.72 -29.01 13.44
CA MET A 253 -26.68 -29.13 12.40
C MET A 253 -25.36 -29.65 12.96
N THR A 254 -24.65 -30.48 12.20
CA THR A 254 -23.27 -30.87 12.53
C THR A 254 -22.30 -29.71 12.29
N VAL A 255 -21.09 -29.80 12.85
CA VAL A 255 -20.05 -28.76 12.66
C VAL A 255 -19.71 -28.58 11.19
N GLU A 256 -19.69 -29.67 10.41
CA GLU A 256 -19.43 -29.64 8.97
C GLU A 256 -20.53 -28.87 8.23
N GLN A 257 -21.80 -29.13 8.54
CA GLN A 257 -22.93 -28.43 7.94
C GLN A 257 -22.94 -26.93 8.29
N LYS A 258 -22.58 -26.58 9.55
CA LYS A 258 -22.44 -25.19 9.96
C LYS A 258 -21.28 -24.50 9.22
N THR A 259 -20.18 -25.21 8.97
CA THR A 259 -19.02 -24.69 8.25
C THR A 259 -19.30 -24.48 6.77
N GLU A 260 -20.03 -25.42 6.13
CA GLU A 260 -20.45 -25.30 4.73
C GLU A 260 -21.40 -24.12 4.49
N MET A 261 -22.28 -23.82 5.45
CA MET A 261 -23.12 -22.62 5.39
C MET A 261 -22.37 -21.30 5.60
N ALA A 262 -21.22 -21.33 6.27
CA ALA A 262 -20.46 -20.14 6.65
C ALA A 262 -19.28 -19.81 5.70
N GLY A 263 -18.93 -20.74 4.81
CA GLY A 263 -17.89 -20.59 3.78
C GLY A 263 -18.46 -20.10 2.46
#